data_AF-A0A829H3F8-F1
#
_entry.id   AF-A0A829H3F8-F1
#
_cell.length_a   1.000
_cell.length_b   1.000
_cell.length_c   1.000
_cell.angle_alpha   90.00
_cell.angle_beta   90.00
_cell.angle_gamma   90.00
#
_symmetry.space_group_name_H-M   'P 1'
#
loop_
_entity.id
_entity.type
_entity.pdbx_description
1 polymer ?
#
loop_
_entity_poly.entity_id
_entity_poly.type
_entity_poly.pdbx_seq_one_letter_code
_entity_poly.pdbx_strand_id
1 'polypeptide(L)' 'MKKTRKCYVVSGDKETPAKFYGVFQVAKVVGESPLIGGHSAGQIMEPVAVVEYNGQLHKVYLDQVHFEDVEA' A
#
# COMPACT_ATOMS: atom_id res chain seq x y z
N MET A 1 3.73 -21.85 -9.32
CA MET A 1 3.44 -20.79 -8.32
C MET A 1 4.36 -19.62 -8.61
N LYS A 2 3.84 -18.38 -8.73
CA LYS A 2 4.71 -17.19 -8.78
C LYS A 2 5.44 -17.09 -7.43
N LYS A 3 6.77 -17.07 -7.46
CA LYS A 3 7.58 -16.84 -6.25
C LYS A 3 7.35 -15.39 -5.80
N THR A 4 6.76 -15.21 -4.62
CA THR A 4 6.65 -13.90 -3.97
C THR A 4 8.02 -13.45 -3.48
N ARG A 5 8.35 -12.18 -3.62
CA ARG A 5 9.63 -11.60 -3.18
C ARG A 5 9.60 -11.36 -1.67
N LYS A 6 10.72 -11.57 -0.97
CA LYS A 6 10.81 -11.29 0.47
C LYS A 6 11.03 -9.79 0.71
N CYS A 7 10.45 -9.27 1.78
CA CYS A 7 10.59 -7.86 2.15
C CYS A 7 10.37 -7.68 3.67
N TYR A 8 10.68 -6.49 4.18
CA TYR A 8 10.25 -6.01 5.48
C TYR A 8 9.29 -4.84 5.32
N VAL A 9 8.32 -4.76 6.22
CA VAL A 9 7.45 -3.59 6.40
C VAL A 9 7.96 -2.77 7.58
N VAL A 10 8.25 -1.50 7.33
CA VAL A 10 8.70 -0.54 8.35
C VAL A 10 7.52 0.31 8.81
N SER A 11 7.28 0.33 10.12
CA SER A 11 6.25 1.16 10.75
C SER A 11 6.79 1.77 12.04
N GLY A 12 7.26 3.01 11.96
CA GLY A 12 8.07 3.61 13.02
C GLY A 12 9.38 2.83 13.18
N ASP A 13 9.74 2.47 14.41
CA ASP A 13 10.96 1.71 14.71
C ASP A 13 10.80 0.19 14.55
N LYS A 14 9.64 -0.27 14.07
CA LYS A 14 9.34 -1.71 13.94
C LYS A 14 9.49 -2.18 12.51
N GLU A 15 10.32 -3.20 12.34
CA GLU A 15 10.43 -3.98 11.11
C GLU A 15 9.65 -5.29 11.24
N THR A 16 8.81 -5.59 10.25
CA THR A 16 8.02 -6.83 10.20
C THR A 16 8.35 -7.60 8.92
N PRO A 17 8.92 -8.83 9.02
CA PRO A 17 9.18 -9.67 7.86
C PRO A 17 7.88 -10.01 7.12
N ALA A 18 7.91 -9.95 5.80
CA ALA A 18 6.73 -10.10 4.95
C ALA A 18 7.08 -10.71 3.57
N LYS A 19 6.03 -11.10 2.83
CA LYS A 19 6.11 -11.45 1.41
C LYS A 19 5.45 -10.37 0.56
N PHE A 20 6.15 -9.85 -0.43
CA PHE A 20 5.63 -8.86 -1.37
C PHE A 20 4.86 -9.52 -2.51
N TYR A 21 3.63 -9.07 -2.73
CA TYR A 21 2.76 -9.55 -3.79
C TYR A 21 2.73 -8.61 -5.00
N GLY A 22 2.85 -7.30 -4.79
CA GLY A 22 2.83 -6.31 -5.87
C GLY A 22 2.42 -4.91 -5.40
N VAL A 23 2.47 -3.97 -6.36
CA VAL A 23 1.88 -2.63 -6.23
C VAL A 23 0.53 -2.62 -6.92
N PHE A 24 -0.47 -2.05 -6.25
CA PHE A 24 -1.85 -1.95 -6.69
C PHE A 24 -2.33 -0.51 -6.53
N GLN A 25 -3.47 -0.18 -7.11
CA GLN A 25 -4.09 1.14 -6.96
C GLN A 25 -5.31 1.06 -6.06
N VAL A 26 -5.37 1.93 -5.05
CA VAL A 26 -6.60 2.20 -4.31
C VAL A 26 -7.25 3.43 -4.90
N ALA A 27 -8.54 3.32 -5.18
CA ALA A 27 -9.37 4.38 -5.69
C ALA A 27 -10.47 4.67 -4.68
N LYS A 28 -10.59 5.94 -4.27
CA LYS A 28 -11.69 6.41 -3.43
C LYS A 28 -12.39 7.59 -4.09
N VAL A 29 -13.70 7.48 -4.24
CA VAL A 29 -14.54 8.60 -4.67
C VAL A 29 -14.64 9.58 -3.51
N VAL A 30 -14.28 10.84 -3.77
CA VAL A 30 -14.51 11.94 -2.84
C VAL A 30 -15.91 12.45 -3.10
N GLY A 31 -16.75 12.38 -2.06
CA GLY A 31 -18.11 12.90 -2.10
C GLY A 31 -18.15 14.41 -2.33
N GLU A 32 -19.35 14.93 -2.55
CA GLU A 32 -19.57 16.35 -2.85
C GLU A 32 -19.07 17.24 -1.71
N SER A 33 -18.41 18.35 -2.06
CA SER A 33 -18.02 19.37 -1.09
C SER A 33 -19.24 20.24 -0.74
N PRO A 34 -19.72 20.24 0.52
CA PRO A 34 -20.85 21.07 0.94
C PRO A 34 -20.57 22.59 0.82
N LEU A 35 -19.29 22.99 0.76
CA LEU A 35 -18.86 24.39 0.76
C LEU A 35 -18.86 25.04 -0.63
N ILE A 36 -18.91 24.26 -1.72
CA ILE A 36 -18.70 24.77 -3.10
C ILE A 36 -19.91 24.49 -4.00
N GLY A 37 -21.09 24.12 -3.45
CA GLY A 37 -22.29 23.87 -4.26
C GLY A 37 -22.12 22.72 -5.25
N GLY A 38 -21.57 21.60 -4.75
CA GLY A 38 -20.79 20.62 -5.51
C GLY A 38 -21.48 19.87 -6.65
N HIS A 39 -20.73 19.73 -7.75
CA HIS A 39 -20.80 18.56 -8.61
C HIS A 39 -19.94 17.44 -7.99
N SER A 40 -20.49 16.22 -7.86
CA SER A 40 -19.71 14.98 -7.82
C SER A 40 -18.78 14.95 -9.06
N ALA A 41 -17.51 14.55 -9.06
CA ALA A 41 -16.79 13.66 -8.18
C ALA A 41 -15.29 13.80 -8.47
N GLY A 42 -14.48 14.10 -7.46
CA GLY A 42 -13.03 13.89 -7.53
C GLY A 42 -12.71 12.43 -7.18
N GLN A 43 -11.75 11.81 -7.86
CA GLN A 43 -11.22 10.50 -7.47
C GLN A 43 -9.83 10.71 -6.86
N ILE A 44 -9.64 10.24 -5.62
CA ILE A 44 -8.28 10.08 -5.08
C ILE A 44 -7.81 8.69 -5.49
N MET A 45 -6.70 8.65 -6.20
CA MET A 45 -6.00 7.42 -6.57
C MET A 45 -4.61 7.44 -5.95
N GLU A 46 -4.28 6.40 -5.20
CA GLU A 46 -2.96 6.24 -4.60
C GLU A 46 -2.43 4.82 -4.85
N PRO A 47 -1.13 4.68 -5.20
CA PRO A 47 -0.51 3.37 -5.26
C PRO A 47 -0.24 2.85 -3.85
N VAL A 48 -0.46 1.56 -3.65
CA VAL A 48 -0.22 0.85 -2.39
C VAL A 48 0.45 -0.48 -2.66
N ALA A 49 1.28 -0.94 -1.73
CA ALA A 49 1.83 -2.28 -1.78
C ALA A 49 0.91 -3.25 -1.05
N VAL A 50 0.76 -4.45 -1.61
CA VAL A 50 0.12 -5.58 -0.93
C VAL A 50 1.21 -6.54 -0.48
N VAL A 51 1.21 -6.83 0.81
CA VAL A 51 2.18 -7.70 1.48
C VAL A 51 1.46 -8.74 2.35
N GLU A 52 2.09 -9.87 2.59
CA GLU A 52 1.60 -10.90 3.53
C GLU A 52 2.54 -10.98 4.72
N TYR A 53 2.01 -10.79 5.92
CA TYR A 53 2.67 -11.12 7.18
C TYR A 53 1.64 -11.62 8.19
N ASN A 54 2.07 -12.48 9.11
CA ASN A 54 1.19 -13.16 10.08
C ASN A 54 0.00 -13.90 9.42
N GLY A 55 0.21 -14.43 8.20
CA GLY A 55 -0.82 -15.18 7.46
C GLY A 55 -1.97 -14.33 6.92
N GLN A 56 -1.85 -13.00 6.91
CA GLN A 56 -2.87 -12.08 6.42
C GLN A 56 -2.30 -11.13 5.36
N LEU A 57 -3.16 -10.70 4.43
CA LEU A 57 -2.81 -9.65 3.47
C LEU A 57 -3.01 -8.28 4.10
N HIS A 58 -2.04 -7.39 3.89
CA HIS A 58 -2.05 -6.02 4.39
C HIS A 58 -1.81 -5.04 3.26
N LYS A 59 -2.47 -3.89 3.38
CA LYS A 59 -2.22 -2.71 2.55
C LYS A 59 -1.23 -1.81 3.27
N VAL A 60 -0.10 -1.51 2.63
CA VAL A 60 0.93 -0.61 3.17
C VAL A 60 1.33 0.43 2.12
N TYR A 61 1.89 1.56 2.56
CA TYR A 61 2.44 2.55 1.63
C TYR A 61 3.75 2.05 1.02
N LEU A 62 4.11 2.61 -0.14
CA LEU A 62 5.27 2.13 -0.91
C LEU A 62 6.60 2.32 -0.17
N ASP A 63 6.72 3.45 0.53
CA ASP A 63 7.90 3.84 1.34
C ASP A 63 8.09 2.98 2.59
N GLN A 64 7.09 2.18 2.95
CA GLN A 64 7.19 1.24 4.07
C GLN A 64 7.79 -0.11 3.66
N VAL A 65 7.98 -0.37 2.37
CA VAL A 65 8.43 -1.68 1.87
C VAL A 65 9.91 -1.66 1.52
N HIS A 66 10.69 -2.48 2.23
CA HIS A 66 12.12 -2.65 2.01
C HIS A 66 12.40 -4.07 1.52
N PHE A 67 13.12 -4.19 0.41
CA PHE A 67 13.43 -5.49 -0.18
C PHE A 67 14.75 -6.05 0.35
N GLU A 68 14.75 -7.34 0.70
CA GLU A 68 15.93 -8.04 1.27
C GLU A 68 17.10 -8.18 0.29
N ASP A 69 16.81 -8.15 -1.00
CA ASP A 69 17.73 -8.45 -2.10
C ASP A 69 18.19 -7.19 -2.85
N VAL A 70 17.99 -6.01 -2.27
CA VAL A 70 18.53 -4.73 -2.79
C VAL A 70 19.42 -4.15 -1.71
N GLU A 71 20.72 -4.09 -1.98
CA GLU A 71 21.65 -3.33 -1.14
C GLU A 71 21.27 -1.85 -1.18
N ALA A 72 21.32 -1.19 -0.01
CA ALA A 72 21.01 0.23 0.15
C ALA A 72 22.10 1.15 -0.41
#